data_AF-A0A1V0HKY3-F1
#
_entry.id   AF-A0A1V0HKY3-F1
#
_cell.length_a   1.000
_cell.length_b   1.000
_cell.length_c   1.000
_cell.angle_alpha   90.00
_cell.angle_beta   90.00
_cell.angle_gamma   90.00
#
_symmetry.space_group_name_H-M   'P 1'
#
loop_
_entity.id
_entity.type
_entity.pdbx_description
1 polymer ?
#
loop_
_entity_poly.entity_id
_entity_poly.type
_entity_poly.pdbx_seq_one_letter_code
_entity_poly.pdbx_strand_id
1 'polypeptide(L)'
;MRIGHGFDVHRFEGNGPILLGGVSLPCLKGVSSHSDGDILLHAVIDSILGAAGMGDIGVYFSDDDARFKGISSRVLLRRIWKKVRRMYKIGNIDVTIIADFPKIRMHTERMKENISLDLSCSVDDINIKSTTTENIGFFKKEMGIACEAVVLLEKL
;
A
#
# COMPACT_ATOMS: atom_id res chain seq x y z
N MET A 1 15.33 -14.95 -8.13
CA MET A 1 14.10 -14.38 -7.54
C MET A 1 14.45 -13.75 -6.19
N ARG A 2 13.70 -12.75 -5.74
CA ARG A 2 13.84 -12.14 -4.41
C ARG A 2 12.45 -11.89 -3.84
N ILE A 3 12.27 -12.11 -2.54
CA ILE A 3 11.01 -11.88 -1.84
C ILE A 3 11.14 -10.64 -0.97
N GLY A 4 10.05 -9.89 -0.84
CA GLY A 4 9.95 -8.80 0.11
C GLY A 4 8.58 -8.75 0.76
N HIS A 5 8.56 -8.22 1.97
CA HIS A 5 7.37 -8.06 2.80
C HIS A 5 7.30 -6.60 3.26
N GLY A 6 6.12 -6.01 3.20
CA GLY A 6 5.84 -4.68 3.72
C GLY A 6 4.61 -4.72 4.60
N PHE A 7 4.61 -3.89 5.63
CA PHE A 7 3.51 -3.74 6.59
C PHE A 7 3.33 -2.26 6.88
N ASP A 8 2.08 -1.79 6.84
CA ASP A 8 1.74 -0.44 7.25
C ASP A 8 0.43 -0.43 8.05
N VAL A 9 0.30 0.51 8.98
CA VAL A 9 -0.85 0.64 9.87
C VAL A 9 -1.14 2.09 10.21
N HIS A 10 -2.38 2.50 9.98
CA HIS A 10 -2.86 3.83 10.36
C HIS A 10 -4.01 3.74 11.36
N ARG A 11 -4.05 4.71 12.28
CA ARG A 11 -5.20 4.96 13.14
C ARG A 11 -6.27 5.73 12.35
N PHE A 12 -7.54 5.40 12.57
CA PHE A 12 -8.62 6.22 12.07
C PHE A 12 -8.69 7.54 12.84
N GLU A 13 -8.69 8.65 12.11
CA GLU A 13 -8.74 10.00 12.68
C GLU A 13 -9.44 10.95 11.71
N GLY A 14 -10.27 11.84 12.27
CA GLY A 14 -11.01 12.82 11.47
C GLY A 14 -12.05 12.20 10.53
N ASN A 15 -12.54 13.05 9.62
CA ASN A 15 -13.52 12.71 8.61
C ASN A 15 -12.85 12.66 7.24
N GLY A 16 -13.29 11.76 6.37
CA GLY A 16 -12.87 11.80 4.97
C GLY A 16 -12.88 10.43 4.33
N PRO A 17 -12.77 10.38 2.99
CA PRO A 17 -12.58 9.10 2.35
C PRO A 17 -11.22 8.51 2.75
N ILE A 18 -11.16 7.19 2.81
CA ILE A 18 -9.89 6.48 3.00
C ILE A 18 -9.35 6.20 1.61
N LEU A 19 -8.09 6.53 1.36
CA LEU A 19 -7.41 6.12 0.13
C LEU A 19 -6.75 4.75 0.33
N LEU A 20 -7.03 3.83 -0.59
CA LEU A 20 -6.37 2.52 -0.65
C LEU A 20 -6.11 2.17 -2.11
N GLY A 21 -4.87 1.82 -2.46
CA GLY A 21 -4.49 1.46 -3.82
C GLY A 21 -4.83 2.55 -4.85
N GLY A 22 -4.79 3.82 -4.46
CA GLY A 22 -5.19 4.97 -5.26
C GLY A 22 -6.70 5.10 -5.49
N VAL A 23 -7.52 4.40 -4.71
CA VAL A 23 -8.98 4.46 -4.76
C VAL A 23 -9.49 5.18 -3.52
N SER A 24 -10.32 6.20 -3.73
CA SER A 24 -11.00 6.93 -2.65
C SER A 24 -12.26 6.17 -2.23
N LEU A 25 -12.27 5.60 -1.03
CA LEU A 25 -13.40 4.85 -0.48
C LEU A 25 -14.29 5.81 0.32
N PRO A 26 -15.59 5.95 -0.04
CA PRO A 26 -16.50 6.81 0.70
C PRO A 26 -16.67 6.27 2.12
N CYS A 27 -16.22 7.06 3.09
CA CYS A 27 -16.12 6.67 4.49
C CYS A 27 -16.43 7.86 5.40
N LEU A 28 -17.01 7.59 6.57
CA LEU A 28 -17.20 8.61 7.60
C LEU A 28 -15.90 8.91 8.36
N LYS A 29 -14.94 7.98 8.34
CA LYS A 29 -13.66 8.05 9.08
C LYS A 29 -12.50 8.18 8.10
N GLY A 30 -11.63 9.15 8.32
CA GLY A 30 -10.34 9.28 7.62
C GLY A 30 -9.21 8.54 8.36
N VAL A 31 -7.99 8.65 7.83
CA VAL A 31 -6.76 8.14 8.47
C VAL A 31 -5.80 9.28 8.78
N SER A 32 -5.09 9.16 9.90
CA SER A 32 -4.01 10.09 10.25
C SER A 32 -2.78 9.79 9.41
N SER A 33 -2.27 10.75 8.63
CA SER A 33 -1.04 10.55 7.84
C SER A 33 -0.37 11.85 7.42
N HIS A 34 0.94 11.78 7.16
CA HIS A 34 1.73 12.89 6.60
C HIS A 34 1.64 12.99 5.06
N SER A 35 1.30 11.88 4.39
CA SER A 35 1.07 11.75 2.94
C SER A 35 -0.44 11.79 2.60
N ASP A 36 -0.87 11.13 1.52
CA ASP A 36 -2.30 10.89 1.20
C ASP A 36 -2.91 9.72 2.00
N GLY A 37 -2.12 9.06 2.85
CA GLY A 37 -2.58 8.05 3.81
C GLY A 37 -2.84 6.67 3.22
N ASP A 38 -2.39 6.43 1.98
CA ASP A 38 -2.59 5.16 1.28
C ASP A 38 -1.68 4.05 1.80
N ILE A 39 -2.15 3.49 2.90
CA ILE A 39 -1.55 2.41 3.68
C ILE A 39 -1.23 1.18 2.80
N LEU A 40 -2.04 0.92 1.76
CA LEU A 40 -1.82 -0.21 0.86
C LEU A 40 -0.60 0.02 0.01
N LEU A 41 -0.50 1.20 -0.60
CA LEU A 41 0.63 1.53 -1.45
C LEU A 41 1.93 1.64 -0.66
N HIS A 42 1.88 2.10 0.59
CA HIS A 42 3.04 2.08 1.49
C HIS A 42 3.54 0.65 1.74
N ALA A 43 2.66 -0.29 2.11
CA ALA A 43 3.04 -1.69 2.29
C ALA A 43 3.63 -2.29 0.99
N VAL A 44 3.05 -1.98 -0.18
CA VAL A 44 3.59 -2.42 -1.48
C VAL A 44 4.98 -1.83 -1.74
N ILE A 45 5.20 -0.54 -1.46
CA ILE A 45 6.49 0.12 -1.62
C ILE A 45 7.56 -0.56 -0.76
N ASP A 46 7.27 -0.79 0.53
CA ASP A 46 8.21 -1.44 1.44
C ASP A 46 8.51 -2.88 1.04
N SER A 47 7.50 -3.62 0.56
CA SER A 47 7.73 -4.97 0.03
C SER A 47 8.70 -4.94 -1.16
N ILE A 48 8.57 -3.98 -2.09
CA ILE A 48 9.45 -3.85 -3.26
C ILE A 48 10.86 -3.44 -2.84
N LEU A 49 10.99 -2.47 -1.94
CA LEU A 49 12.29 -2.01 -1.42
C LEU A 49 13.01 -3.13 -0.67
N GLY A 50 12.29 -3.86 0.19
CA GLY A 50 12.79 -5.02 0.90
C GLY A 50 13.29 -6.11 -0.05
N ALA A 51 12.50 -6.47 -1.06
CA ALA A 51 12.90 -7.45 -2.07
C ALA A 51 14.15 -7.00 -2.85
N ALA A 52 14.26 -5.71 -3.16
CA ALA A 52 15.41 -5.15 -3.86
C ALA A 52 16.66 -4.98 -2.96
N GLY A 53 16.51 -5.06 -1.63
CA GLY A 53 17.57 -4.77 -0.65
C GLY A 53 17.89 -3.27 -0.57
N MET A 54 16.85 -2.43 -0.70
CA MET A 54 16.96 -0.97 -0.81
C MET A 54 16.48 -0.21 0.43
N GLY A 55 16.24 -0.90 1.55
CA GLY A 55 15.74 -0.29 2.78
C GLY A 55 14.21 -0.21 2.80
N ASP A 56 13.68 0.91 3.30
CA ASP A 56 12.25 1.17 3.47
C ASP A 56 11.85 2.55 2.90
N ILE A 57 10.55 2.84 2.92
CA ILE A 57 9.96 4.07 2.40
C ILE A 57 10.53 5.33 3.05
N GLY A 58 10.83 5.29 4.36
CA GLY A 58 11.32 6.42 5.14
C GLY A 58 12.73 6.87 4.74
N VAL A 59 13.56 5.93 4.24
CA VAL A 59 14.88 6.25 3.65
C VAL A 59 14.75 7.16 2.42
N TYR A 60 13.66 7.03 1.66
CA TYR A 60 13.44 7.78 0.42
C TYR A 60 12.53 8.99 0.59
N PHE A 61 11.58 8.91 1.53
CA PHE A 61 10.53 9.90 1.72
C PHE A 61 10.35 10.16 3.22
N SER A 62 11.16 11.07 3.76
CA SER A 62 11.08 11.48 5.16
C SER A 62 9.85 12.34 5.42
N ASP A 63 9.16 12.09 6.54
CA ASP A 63 7.98 12.85 6.99
C ASP A 63 8.28 14.33 7.28
N ASP A 64 9.53 14.67 7.60
CA ASP A 64 9.96 16.04 7.90
C ASP A 64 10.20 16.88 6.63
N ASP A 65 10.26 16.23 5.46
CA ASP A 65 10.49 16.90 4.20
C ASP A 65 9.17 17.45 3.62
N ALA A 66 9.03 18.77 3.67
CA ALA A 66 7.87 19.49 3.16
C ALA A 66 7.52 19.16 1.69
N ARG A 67 8.46 18.65 0.88
CA ARG A 67 8.23 18.23 -0.50
C ARG A 67 7.32 17.01 -0.63
N PHE A 68 7.19 16.20 0.42
CA PHE A 68 6.35 14.99 0.43
C PHE A 68 5.04 15.18 1.18
N LYS A 69 4.82 16.32 1.83
CA LYS A 69 3.56 16.62 2.51
C LYS A 69 2.39 16.59 1.52
N GLY A 70 1.42 15.70 1.77
CA GLY A 70 0.24 15.50 0.90
C GLY A 70 0.55 14.97 -0.50
N ILE A 71 1.75 14.41 -0.73
CA ILE A 71 2.07 13.77 -2.00
C ILE A 71 1.25 12.50 -2.17
N SER A 72 0.85 12.20 -3.42
CA SER A 72 0.17 10.94 -3.68
C SER A 72 1.10 9.75 -3.55
N SER A 73 0.68 8.71 -2.82
CA SER A 73 1.44 7.46 -2.68
C SER A 73 1.64 6.73 -4.01
N ARG A 74 0.77 6.95 -5.01
CA ARG A 74 1.01 6.47 -6.38
C ARG A 74 2.25 7.11 -7.02
N VAL A 75 2.54 8.37 -6.72
CA VAL A 75 3.77 9.04 -7.17
C VAL A 75 4.98 8.42 -6.49
N LEU A 76 4.89 8.13 -5.19
CA LEU A 76 5.95 7.46 -4.43
C LEU A 76 6.25 6.06 -5.01
N LEU A 77 5.21 5.26 -5.25
CA LEU A 77 5.31 3.93 -5.87
C LEU A 77 6.04 3.99 -7.20
N ARG A 78 5.61 4.87 -8.13
CA ARG A 78 6.26 5.01 -9.44
C ARG A 78 7.73 5.46 -9.32
N ARG A 79 8.07 6.30 -8.34
CA ARG A 79 9.45 6.76 -8.11
C ARG A 79 10.35 5.62 -7.64
N ILE A 80 9.87 4.78 -6.72
CA ILE A 80 10.59 3.59 -6.27
C ILE A 80 10.71 2.59 -7.41
N TRP A 81 9.61 2.29 -8.09
CA TRP A 81 9.62 1.34 -9.19
C TRP A 81 10.58 1.74 -10.32
N LYS A 82 10.65 3.03 -10.66
CA LYS A 82 11.62 3.53 -11.65
C LYS A 82 13.08 3.19 -11.32
N LYS A 83 13.43 3.06 -10.03
CA LYS A 83 14.77 2.67 -9.58
C LYS A 83 14.95 1.15 -9.68
N VAL A 84 13.95 0.36 -9.27
CA VAL A 84 14.01 -1.11 -9.18
C VAL A 84 13.89 -1.79 -10.56
N ARG A 85 13.05 -1.26 -11.45
CA ARG A 85 12.72 -1.85 -12.77
C ARG A 85 13.89 -2.00 -13.74
N ARG A 86 15.07 -1.47 -13.39
CA ARG A 86 16.32 -1.63 -14.17
C ARG A 86 17.03 -2.95 -13.90
N MET A 87 16.69 -3.62 -12.79
CA MET A 87 17.35 -4.84 -12.32
C MET A 87 16.36 -6.00 -12.14
N TYR A 88 15.09 -5.67 -11.95
CA TYR A 88 14.03 -6.64 -11.65
C TYR A 88 12.75 -6.33 -12.41
N LYS A 89 11.92 -7.37 -12.59
CA LYS A 89 10.50 -7.26 -12.95
C LYS A 89 9.63 -7.84 -11.83
N ILE A 90 8.35 -7.44 -11.80
CA ILE A 90 7.36 -8.03 -10.89
C ILE A 90 7.10 -9.47 -11.35
N GLY A 91 7.23 -10.42 -10.42
CA GLY A 91 6.71 -11.78 -10.57
C GLY A 91 5.25 -11.82 -10.13
N ASN A 92 4.98 -11.51 -8.86
CA ASN A 92 3.62 -11.30 -8.35
C ASN A 92 3.61 -10.43 -7.09
N ILE A 93 2.45 -9.86 -6.77
CA ILE A 93 2.15 -9.12 -5.55
C ILE A 93 0.89 -9.71 -4.92
N ASP A 94 0.92 -9.94 -3.61
CA ASP A 94 -0.25 -10.34 -2.83
C ASP A 94 -0.39 -9.42 -1.61
N VAL A 95 -1.57 -8.82 -1.46
CA VAL A 95 -1.86 -7.83 -0.43
C VAL A 95 -3.03 -8.28 0.45
N THR A 96 -2.88 -8.15 1.76
CA THR A 96 -3.95 -8.35 2.75
C THR A 96 -4.27 -7.03 3.44
N ILE A 97 -5.49 -6.51 3.25
CA ILE A 97 -6.02 -5.40 4.05
C ILE A 97 -6.70 -5.98 5.29
N ILE A 98 -6.32 -5.50 6.47
CA ILE A 98 -6.84 -5.96 7.76
C ILE A 98 -7.69 -4.82 8.33
N ALA A 99 -9.01 -4.99 8.28
CA ALA A 99 -9.97 -3.99 8.72
C ALA A 99 -11.35 -4.60 8.98
N ASP A 100 -11.99 -4.21 10.08
CA ASP A 100 -13.43 -4.48 10.28
C ASP A 100 -14.31 -3.52 9.46
N PHE A 101 -13.75 -2.38 9.06
CA PHE A 101 -14.41 -1.31 8.30
C PHE A 101 -13.36 -0.49 7.54
N PRO A 102 -13.64 0.04 6.32
CA PRO A 102 -14.85 -0.11 5.51
C PRO A 102 -14.87 -1.39 4.68
N LYS A 103 -15.97 -1.64 3.94
CA LYS A 103 -16.08 -2.77 3.01
C LYS A 103 -15.14 -2.59 1.82
N ILE A 104 -14.09 -3.41 1.74
CA ILE A 104 -13.02 -3.29 0.73
C ILE A 104 -13.36 -3.98 -0.59
N ARG A 105 -14.03 -5.14 -0.55
CA ARG A 105 -14.18 -6.07 -1.69
C ARG A 105 -14.70 -5.42 -2.99
N MET A 106 -15.55 -4.41 -2.91
CA MET A 106 -16.12 -3.76 -4.10
C MET A 106 -15.11 -2.87 -4.86
N HIS A 107 -13.95 -2.60 -4.27
CA HIS A 107 -12.97 -1.64 -4.78
C HIS A 107 -11.65 -2.31 -5.21
N THR A 108 -11.47 -3.61 -4.96
CA THR A 108 -10.19 -4.32 -5.17
C THR A 108 -9.75 -4.35 -6.62
N GLU A 109 -10.67 -4.53 -7.58
CA GLU A 109 -10.29 -4.55 -9.01
C GLU A 109 -9.70 -3.21 -9.44
N ARG A 110 -10.28 -2.10 -8.98
CA ARG A 110 -9.76 -0.76 -9.29
C ARG A 110 -8.40 -0.50 -8.64
N MET A 111 -8.17 -1.04 -7.45
CA MET A 111 -6.87 -0.99 -6.79
C MET A 111 -5.82 -1.78 -7.58
N LYS A 112 -6.15 -3.00 -8.02
CA LYS A 112 -5.27 -3.83 -8.85
C LYS A 112 -4.91 -3.12 -10.16
N GLU A 113 -5.87 -2.53 -10.85
CA GLU A 113 -5.64 -1.73 -12.06
C GLU A 113 -4.66 -0.57 -11.81
N ASN A 114 -4.87 0.19 -10.74
CA ASN A 114 -4.00 1.31 -10.40
C ASN A 114 -2.55 0.87 -10.17
N ILE A 115 -2.36 -0.21 -9.41
CA ILE A 115 -1.03 -0.75 -9.08
C ILE A 115 -0.38 -1.33 -10.35
N SER A 116 -1.13 -2.09 -11.15
CA SER A 116 -0.67 -2.64 -12.43
C SER A 116 -0.17 -1.54 -13.36
N LEU A 117 -0.91 -0.43 -13.48
CA LEU A 117 -0.49 0.73 -14.26
C LEU A 117 0.78 1.38 -13.71
N ASP A 118 0.86 1.57 -12.40
CA ASP A 118 2.02 2.22 -11.76
C ASP A 118 3.29 1.37 -11.85
N LEU A 119 3.15 0.05 -11.84
CA LEU A 119 4.25 -0.92 -11.92
C LEU A 119 4.49 -1.46 -13.34
N SER A 120 3.63 -1.14 -14.29
CA SER A 120 3.71 -1.68 -15.65
C SER A 120 3.82 -3.22 -15.69
N CYS A 121 3.01 -3.91 -14.87
CA CYS A 121 2.91 -5.38 -14.81
C CYS A 121 1.48 -5.83 -15.13
N SER A 122 1.26 -7.15 -15.30
CA SER A 122 -0.10 -7.65 -15.52
C SER A 122 -0.96 -7.41 -14.29
N VAL A 123 -2.25 -7.16 -14.49
CA VAL A 123 -3.24 -7.13 -13.41
C VAL A 123 -3.43 -8.51 -12.77
N ASP A 124 -3.17 -9.57 -13.53
CA ASP A 124 -3.24 -10.97 -13.06
C ASP A 124 -2.08 -11.33 -12.11
N ASP A 125 -0.99 -10.54 -12.13
CA ASP A 125 0.14 -10.70 -11.22
C ASP A 125 -0.14 -10.06 -9.84
N ILE A 126 -1.31 -9.45 -9.64
CA ILE A 126 -1.67 -8.70 -8.42
C ILE A 126 -2.91 -9.30 -7.79
N ASN A 127 -2.80 -9.68 -6.52
CA ASN A 127 -3.93 -10.07 -5.70
C ASN A 127 -4.13 -9.10 -4.53
N ILE A 128 -5.39 -8.74 -4.24
CA ILE A 128 -5.76 -7.93 -3.07
C ILE A 128 -6.91 -8.62 -2.38
N LYS A 129 -6.69 -9.01 -1.13
CA LYS A 129 -7.68 -9.61 -0.25
C LYS A 129 -7.87 -8.76 1.00
N SER A 130 -8.98 -8.97 1.69
CA SER A 130 -9.27 -8.31 2.96
C SER A 130 -9.78 -9.30 3.99
N THR A 131 -9.40 -9.10 5.25
CA THR A 131 -9.91 -9.86 6.38
C THR A 131 -10.37 -8.92 7.51
N THR A 132 -11.38 -9.37 8.25
CA THR A 132 -11.80 -8.78 9.51
C THR A 132 -10.89 -9.26 10.64
N THR A 133 -10.94 -8.59 11.78
CA THR A 133 -10.24 -8.98 13.01
C THR A 133 -11.20 -9.44 14.10
N GLU A 134 -12.48 -9.55 13.77
CA GLU A 134 -13.55 -9.92 14.69
C GLU A 134 -13.61 -8.99 15.92
N ASN A 135 -13.28 -7.69 15.74
CA ASN A 135 -13.19 -6.69 16.79
C ASN A 135 -12.19 -7.04 17.92
N ILE A 136 -11.09 -7.71 17.59
CA ILE A 136 -10.03 -8.10 18.53
C ILE A 136 -8.81 -7.17 18.38
N GLY A 137 -8.12 -6.89 19.48
CA GLY A 137 -6.84 -6.17 19.47
C GLY A 137 -6.95 -4.71 19.03
N PHE A 138 -5.92 -4.22 18.33
CA PHE A 138 -5.77 -2.82 17.92
C PHE A 138 -6.91 -2.32 17.02
N PHE A 139 -7.57 -3.21 16.28
CA PHE A 139 -8.60 -2.88 15.31
C PHE A 139 -10.02 -2.84 15.92
N LYS A 140 -10.16 -3.25 17.19
CA LYS A 140 -11.41 -3.19 17.94
C LYS A 140 -12.04 -1.79 17.91
N LYS A 141 -13.37 -1.73 17.81
CA LYS A 141 -14.13 -0.46 17.73
C LYS A 141 -13.72 0.42 16.53
N GLU A 142 -13.25 -0.21 15.44
CA GLU A 142 -12.84 0.50 14.23
C GLU A 142 -11.85 1.64 14.57
N MET A 143 -10.75 1.26 15.24
CA MET A 143 -9.71 2.18 15.69
C MET A 143 -8.59 2.37 14.66
N GLY A 144 -8.46 1.47 13.69
CA GLY A 144 -7.45 1.61 12.64
C GLY A 144 -7.64 0.61 11.51
N ILE A 145 -6.69 0.67 10.58
CA ILE A 145 -6.61 -0.18 9.40
C ILE A 145 -5.14 -0.51 9.15
N ALA A 146 -4.86 -1.75 8.77
CA ALA A 146 -3.51 -2.19 8.43
C ALA A 146 -3.48 -2.87 7.07
N CYS A 147 -2.28 -2.95 6.50
CA CYS A 147 -2.04 -3.64 5.25
C CYS A 147 -0.71 -4.38 5.30
N GLU A 148 -0.74 -5.63 4.83
CA GLU A 148 0.43 -6.44 4.57
C GLU A 148 0.56 -6.66 3.06
N ALA A 149 1.77 -6.58 2.54
CA ALA A 149 2.08 -6.89 1.15
C ALA A 149 3.28 -7.82 1.05
N VAL A 150 3.18 -8.83 0.20
CA VAL A 150 4.30 -9.69 -0.19
C VAL A 150 4.51 -9.55 -1.68
N VAL A 151 5.77 -9.35 -2.09
CA VAL A 151 6.15 -9.26 -3.50
C VAL A 151 7.24 -10.27 -3.83
N LEU A 152 7.15 -10.82 -5.02
CA LEU A 152 8.19 -11.61 -5.65
C LEU A 152 8.77 -10.81 -6.81
N LEU A 153 10.07 -10.55 -6.77
CA LEU A 153 10.83 -9.93 -7.84
C LEU A 153 11.64 -10.99 -8.60
N GLU A 154 11.62 -10.90 -9.92
CA GLU A 154 12.45 -11.70 -10.81
C GLU A 154 13.57 -10.84 -11.38
N LYS A 155 14.79 -11.37 -11.48
CA LYS A 155 15.87 -10.67 -12.17
C LYS A 155 15.53 -10.57 -13.66
N LEU A 156 15.90 -9.45 -14.28
CA LEU A 156 15.88 -9.30 -15.73
C LEU A 156 16.93 -10.18 -16.40
#